data_AF-A0A534MUR9-F1
#
_entry.id   AF-A0A534MUR9-F1
#
_cell.length_a   1.000
_cell.length_b   1.000
_cell.length_c   1.000
_cell.angle_alpha   90.00
_cell.angle_beta   90.00
_cell.angle_gamma   90.00
#
_symmetry.space_group_name_H-M   'P 1'
#
loop_
_entity.id
_entity.type
_entity.pdbx_description
1 polymer ?
#
loop_
_entity_poly.entity_id
_entity_poly.type
_entity_poly.pdbx_seq_one_letter_code
_entity_poly.pdbx_strand_id
1 'polypeptide(L)'
;MFGGIAFLLGGNMAVGVHGEDLIVRVEPAQTVGLLREPGAKPFDLGPGGRSPAGWLLVGPVGFRTDTALHSWVARGVAYAASLPKKGTKPTAGSKRRARP
;
A
#
# COMPACT_ATOMS: atom_id res chain seq x y z
N MET A 1 7.14 -3.56 11.59
CA MET A 1 7.49 -4.07 10.25
C MET A 1 6.23 -4.64 9.64
N PHE A 2 5.88 -4.30 8.39
CA PHE A 2 4.59 -4.63 7.78
C PHE A 2 4.36 -6.12 7.42
N GLY A 3 5.23 -7.03 7.86
CA GLY A 3 4.99 -8.49 7.89
C GLY A 3 4.40 -9.08 6.60
N GLY A 4 4.79 -8.56 5.42
CA GLY A 4 4.09 -8.83 4.17
C GLY A 4 4.78 -8.20 2.95
N ILE A 5 4.09 -8.19 1.81
CA ILE A 5 4.63 -7.77 0.51
C ILE A 5 4.09 -6.37 0.18
N ALA A 6 4.95 -5.47 -0.32
CA ALA A 6 4.54 -4.16 -0.82
C ALA A 6 4.96 -4.01 -2.28
N PHE A 7 4.03 -3.52 -3.11
CA PHE A 7 4.23 -3.21 -4.51
C PHE A 7 4.40 -1.70 -4.68
N LEU A 8 5.54 -1.30 -5.23
CA LEU A 8 5.93 0.09 -5.39
C LEU A 8 5.97 0.47 -6.87
N LEU A 9 5.53 1.68 -7.17
CA LEU A 9 5.67 2.33 -8.47
C LEU A 9 6.56 3.56 -8.30
N GLY A 10 7.73 3.58 -8.94
CA GLY A 10 8.67 4.70 -8.81
C GLY A 10 9.15 4.99 -7.38
N GLY A 11 9.17 3.97 -6.52
CA GLY A 11 9.51 4.10 -5.10
C GLY A 11 8.34 4.54 -4.20
N ASN A 12 7.14 4.71 -4.76
CA ASN A 12 5.91 4.99 -4.02
C ASN A 12 5.07 3.72 -3.90
N MET A 13 4.67 3.34 -2.69
CA MET A 13 3.80 2.18 -2.49
C MET A 13 2.41 2.43 -3.10
N ALA A 14 1.94 1.48 -3.91
CA ALA A 14 0.60 1.47 -4.50
C ALA A 14 -0.34 0.56 -3.69
N VAL A 15 0.07 -0.70 -3.54
CA VAL A 15 -0.66 -1.72 -2.78
C VAL A 15 0.32 -2.61 -2.01
N GLY A 16 -0.19 -3.35 -1.04
CA GLY A 16 0.56 -4.38 -0.33
C GLY A 16 -0.37 -5.43 0.25
N VAL A 17 0.20 -6.47 0.84
CA VAL A 17 -0.53 -7.56 1.49
C VAL A 17 0.00 -7.69 2.90
N HIS A 18 -0.90 -7.75 3.88
CA HIS A 18 -0.58 -7.98 5.28
C HIS A 18 -1.54 -9.02 5.86
N GLY A 19 -1.02 -10.22 6.14
CA GLY A 19 -1.87 -11.37 6.40
C GLY A 19 -2.78 -11.64 5.20
N GLU A 20 -4.09 -11.65 5.44
CA GLU A 20 -5.14 -11.82 4.42
C GLU A 20 -5.67 -10.49 3.88
N ASP A 21 -5.22 -9.36 4.43
CA ASP A 21 -5.74 -8.05 4.07
C ASP A 21 -4.87 -7.39 2.98
N LEU A 22 -5.53 -6.71 2.05
CA LEU A 22 -4.92 -5.87 1.04
C LEU A 22 -4.71 -4.46 1.62
N ILE A 23 -3.47 -4.00 1.67
CA ILE A 23 -3.13 -2.60 1.93
C ILE A 23 -3.29 -1.82 0.63
N VAL A 24 -4.04 -0.72 0.66
CA VAL A 24 -4.21 0.16 -0.51
C VAL A 24 -3.85 1.58 -0.12
N ARG A 25 -2.96 2.20 -0.90
CA ARG A 25 -2.62 3.61 -0.76
C ARG A 25 -3.42 4.44 -1.74
N VAL A 26 -4.25 5.35 -1.24
CA VAL A 26 -5.18 6.15 -2.04
C VAL A 26 -4.99 7.65 -1.80
N GLU A 27 -5.67 8.46 -2.61
CA GLU A 27 -5.75 9.89 -2.38
C GLU A 27 -6.35 10.18 -0.98
N PRO A 28 -5.66 10.95 -0.11
CA PRO A 28 -6.14 11.25 1.24
C PRO A 28 -7.59 11.75 1.30
N ALA A 29 -8.01 12.57 0.34
CA ALA A 29 -9.36 13.11 0.26
C ALA A 29 -10.44 12.03 0.01
N GLN A 30 -10.09 10.91 -0.62
CA GLN A 30 -11.03 9.82 -0.92
C GLN A 30 -11.19 8.82 0.23
N THR A 31 -10.31 8.85 1.22
CA THR A 31 -10.26 7.88 2.33
C THR A 31 -11.62 7.66 2.98
N VAL A 32 -12.32 8.75 3.36
CA VAL A 32 -13.60 8.66 4.10
C VAL A 32 -14.70 8.03 3.25
N GLY A 33 -14.73 8.28 1.95
CA GLY A 33 -15.69 7.66 1.02
C GLY A 33 -15.41 6.18 0.84
N LEU A 34 -14.14 5.82 0.64
CA LEU A 34 -13.70 4.44 0.41
C LEU A 34 -13.84 3.55 1.65
N LEU A 35 -13.78 4.11 2.85
CA LEU A 35 -14.07 3.38 4.10
C LEU A 35 -15.52 2.90 4.21
N ARG A 36 -16.42 3.37 3.34
CA ARG A 36 -17.81 2.88 3.27
C ARG A 36 -17.96 1.65 2.37
N GLU A 37 -16.94 1.31 1.59
CA GLU A 37 -16.94 0.15 0.72
C GLU A 37 -16.86 -1.15 1.54
N PRO A 38 -17.48 -2.24 1.07
CA PRO A 38 -17.43 -3.52 1.76
C PRO A 38 -15.98 -3.99 2.03
N GLY A 39 -15.69 -4.34 3.28
CA GLY A 39 -14.38 -4.85 3.69
C GLY A 39 -13.29 -3.81 3.86
N ALA A 40 -13.52 -2.54 3.49
CA ALA A 40 -12.58 -1.45 3.73
C ALA A 40 -12.55 -1.08 5.22
N LYS A 41 -11.35 -0.91 5.75
CA LYS A 41 -11.05 -0.60 7.14
C LYS A 41 -9.92 0.42 7.21
N PRO A 42 -9.88 1.26 8.26
CA PRO A 42 -8.75 2.14 8.49
C PRO A 42 -7.47 1.32 8.66
N PHE A 43 -6.37 1.83 8.12
CA PHE A 43 -5.05 1.26 8.39
C PHE A 43 -4.61 1.62 9.81
N ASP A 44 -4.75 0.68 10.75
CA ASP A 44 -4.37 0.90 12.14
C ASP A 44 -2.91 0.45 12.37
N LEU A 45 -2.11 1.34 12.96
CA LEU A 45 -0.70 1.12 13.26
C LEU A 45 -0.45 0.66 14.70
N GLY A 46 -1.48 0.47 15.51
CA GLY A 46 -1.37 -0.06 16.88
C GLY A 46 -2.24 0.70 17.89
N PRO A 47 -2.18 0.33 19.19
CA PRO A 47 -3.10 0.86 20.20
C PRO A 47 -3.00 2.39 20.32
N GLY A 48 -4.02 3.10 19.85
CA GLY A 48 -4.08 4.58 19.89
C GLY A 48 -3.50 5.29 18.67
N GLY A 49 -3.08 4.56 17.63
CA GLY A 49 -2.57 5.13 16.38
C GLY A 49 -3.68 5.72 15.52
N ARG A 50 -3.59 7.01 15.17
CA ARG A 50 -4.49 7.59 14.17
C ARG A 50 -4.12 7.03 12.80
N SER A 51 -5.07 6.37 12.14
CA SER A 51 -4.87 5.90 10.77
C SER A 51 -4.48 7.07 9.86
N PRO A 52 -3.31 7.03 9.22
CA PRO A 52 -2.91 8.10 8.31
C PRO A 52 -3.89 8.15 7.14
N ALA A 53 -4.33 9.36 6.78
CA ALA A 53 -5.18 9.55 5.61
C ALA A 53 -4.49 9.00 4.35
N GLY A 54 -5.27 8.37 3.48
CA GLY A 54 -4.76 7.72 2.27
C GLY A 54 -4.28 6.28 2.48
N TRP A 55 -4.48 5.69 3.66
CA TRP A 55 -4.11 4.29 3.93
C TRP A 55 -5.33 3.48 4.37
N LEU A 56 -5.57 2.39 3.64
CA LEU A 56 -6.69 1.49 3.85
C LEU A 56 -6.19 0.05 3.98
N LEU A 57 -6.88 -0.72 4.83
CA LEU A 57 -6.90 -2.18 4.76
C LEU A 57 -8.21 -2.59 4.10
N VAL A 58 -8.15 -3.51 3.16
CA VAL A 58 -9.34 -4.17 2.63
C VAL A 58 -9.23 -5.63 3.06
N GLY A 59 -10.28 -6.16 3.67
CA GLY A 59 -10.34 -7.60 3.98
C GLY A 59 -10.85 -8.42 2.79
N PRO A 60 -10.70 -9.76 2.82
CA PRO A 60 -11.07 -10.64 1.70
C PRO A 60 -12.48 -10.43 1.15
N VAL A 61 -13.44 -10.06 2.02
CA VAL A 61 -14.83 -9.77 1.62
C VAL A 61 -14.94 -8.63 0.59
N GLY A 62 -14.01 -7.68 0.60
CA GLY A 62 -13.97 -6.51 -0.27
C GLY A 62 -13.31 -6.75 -1.64
N PHE A 63 -12.71 -7.92 -1.88
CA PHE A 63 -12.06 -8.26 -3.15
C PHE A 63 -12.21 -9.73 -3.56
N ARG A 64 -13.33 -10.37 -3.22
CA ARG A 64 -13.60 -11.78 -3.56
C ARG A 64 -13.64 -12.08 -5.08
N THR A 65 -13.70 -11.05 -5.90
CA THR A 65 -13.67 -11.16 -7.36
C THR A 65 -12.45 -10.43 -7.91
N ASP A 66 -11.92 -10.93 -9.03
CA ASP A 66 -10.82 -10.29 -9.73
C ASP A 66 -11.15 -8.84 -10.11
N THR A 67 -12.41 -8.55 -10.48
CA THR A 67 -12.87 -7.18 -10.77
C THR A 67 -12.75 -6.26 -9.55
N ALA A 68 -13.14 -6.74 -8.36
CA ALA A 68 -13.05 -5.97 -7.13
C ALA A 68 -11.59 -5.78 -6.73
N LEU A 69 -10.77 -6.83 -6.80
CA LEU A 69 -9.33 -6.73 -6.57
C LEU A 69 -8.65 -5.74 -7.53
N HIS A 70 -8.94 -5.85 -8.83
CA HIS A 70 -8.41 -4.96 -9.86
C HIS A 70 -8.81 -3.51 -9.60
N SER A 71 -10.04 -3.26 -9.13
CA SER A 71 -10.49 -1.90 -8.78
C SER A 71 -9.66 -1.31 -7.64
N TRP A 72 -9.35 -2.09 -6.60
CA TRP A 72 -8.48 -1.66 -5.52
C TRP A 72 -7.04 -1.41 -5.96
N VAL A 73 -6.48 -2.31 -6.78
CA VAL A 73 -5.14 -2.15 -7.34
C VAL A 73 -5.05 -0.92 -8.23
N ALA A 74 -6.04 -0.69 -9.10
CA ALA A 74 -6.08 0.47 -9.98
C ALA A 74 -6.11 1.80 -9.19
N ARG A 75 -6.88 1.87 -8.11
CA ARG A 75 -6.90 3.03 -7.19
C ARG A 75 -5.50 3.27 -6.60
N GLY A 76 -4.85 2.21 -6.13
CA GLY A 76 -3.49 2.27 -5.57
C GLY A 76 -2.44 2.73 -6.57
N VAL A 77 -2.48 2.17 -7.78
CA VAL A 77 -1.57 2.50 -8.88
C VAL A 77 -1.76 3.94 -9.32
N ALA A 78 -3.00 4.39 -9.50
CA ALA A 78 -3.30 5.76 -9.93
C ALA A 78 -2.71 6.80 -8.96
N TYR A 79 -2.85 6.58 -7.65
CA TYR A 79 -2.27 7.47 -6.64
C TYR A 79 -0.74 7.37 -6.59
N ALA A 80 -0.16 6.17 -6.62
CA ALA A 80 1.30 6.03 -6.62
C ALA A 80 1.96 6.66 -7.86
N ALA A 81 1.28 6.63 -9.01
CA ALA A 81 1.72 7.23 -10.27
C ALA A 81 1.66 8.76 -10.26
N SER A 82 0.73 9.36 -9.51
CA SER A 82 0.61 10.82 -9.40
C SER A 82 1.70 11.44 -8.51
N LEU A 83 2.32 10.64 -7.64
CA LEU A 83 3.38 11.10 -6.76
C LEU A 83 4.72 11.23 -7.50
N PRO A 84 5.56 12.23 -7.15
CA PRO A 84 6.92 12.32 -7.67
C PRO A 84 7.68 11.01 -7.43
N LYS A 85 8.42 10.54 -8.44
CA LYS A 85 9.30 9.39 -8.28
C LYS A 85 10.30 9.70 -7.16
N LYS A 86 10.41 8.80 -6.19
CA LYS A 86 11.40 8.97 -5.14
C LYS A 86 12.78 8.83 -5.79
N GLY A 87 13.54 9.92 -5.82
CA GLY A 87 14.86 9.93 -6.43
C GLY A 87 15.70 8.78 -5.90
N THR A 88 16.33 8.01 -6.80
CA THR A 88 17.29 6.97 -6.46
C THR A 88 18.42 7.61 -5.66
N LYS A 89 18.35 7.54 -4.33
CA LYS A 89 19.56 7.72 -3.52
C LYS A 89 20.46 6.53 -3.85
N PRO A 90 21.75 6.73 -4.22
CA PRO A 90 22.67 5.62 -4.39
C PRO A 90 22.70 4.83 -3.08
N THR A 91 22.26 3.58 -3.11
CA THR A 91 22.34 2.70 -1.94
C THR A 91 23.82 2.43 -1.68
N ALA A 92 24.35 3.01 -0.61
CA ALA A 92 25.74 2.82 -0.21
C ALA A 92 26.00 1.34 0.09
N GLY A 93 26.84 0.71 -0.75
CA GLY A 93 27.74 -0.36 -0.35
C GLY A 93 27.15 -1.76 -0.14
N SER A 94 26.80 -2.46 -1.23
CA SER A 94 27.10 -3.89 -1.25
C SER A 94 28.60 -4.04 -1.45
N LYS A 95 29.36 -4.00 -0.35
CA LYS A 95 30.76 -4.45 -0.38
C LYS A 95 30.72 -5.93 -0.75
N ARG A 96 30.92 -6.23 -2.04
CA ARG A 96 31.35 -7.55 -2.51
C ARG A 96 32.59 -7.91 -1.69
N ARG A 97 32.42 -8.74 -0.66
CA ARG A 97 33.53 -9.46 -0.06
C ARG A 97 34.02 -10.40 -1.15
N ALA A 98 35.14 -10.03 -1.78
CA ALA A 98 35.97 -11.00 -2.47
C ALA A 98 36.35 -12.07 -1.42
N ARG A 99 35.93 -13.31 -1.65
CA ARG A 99 36.46 -14.46 -0.92
C ARG A 99 37.83 -14.80 -1.54
N PRO A 100 38.81 -15.22 -0.71
CA PRO A 100 40.14 -15.59 -1.17
C PRO A 100 40.12 -16.82 -2.08
#